data_AF-A0A2U0RXH1-F1
#
_entry.id   AF-A0A2U0RXH1-F1
#
_cell.length_a   1.000
_cell.length_b   1.000
_cell.length_c   1.000
_cell.angle_alpha   90.00
_cell.angle_beta   90.00
_cell.angle_gamma   90.00
#
_symmetry.space_group_name_H-M   'P 1'
#
loop_
_entity.id
_entity.type
_entity.pdbx_description
1 polymer ?
#
loop_
_entity_poly.entity_id
_entity_poly.type
_entity_poly.pdbx_seq_one_letter_code
_entity_poly.pdbx_strand_id
1 'polypeptide(L)'
;MAPQQKQPLKVILDANFLFVPSQFGLDIYEELSQLLNRRYEPILLSSTKKELEGLAQSSNKIGKQAVLGLKVSERCSFVDVDKNLDETYDDVIVRVASEWGVPVGTNDKELHKRLRKVGVPVIFLRQKRRFEMDGAV
;
A
#
# COMPACT_ATOMS: atom_id res chain seq x y z
N MET A 1 -6.02 -29.98 -19.45
CA MET A 1 -6.65 -28.87 -18.72
C MET A 1 -5.60 -27.79 -18.53
N ALA A 2 -5.72 -26.64 -19.21
CA ALA A 2 -4.80 -25.54 -18.99
C ALA A 2 -4.95 -25.06 -17.54
N PRO A 3 -3.85 -24.78 -16.80
CA PRO A 3 -3.97 -24.11 -15.52
C PRO A 3 -4.67 -22.77 -15.77
N GLN A 4 -5.86 -22.59 -15.21
CA GLN A 4 -6.52 -21.27 -15.18
C GLN A 4 -5.54 -20.32 -14.47
N GLN A 5 -4.87 -19.48 -15.24
CA GLN A 5 -4.01 -18.44 -14.69
C GLN A 5 -4.92 -17.47 -13.93
N LYS A 6 -5.10 -17.71 -12.62
CA LYS A 6 -5.71 -16.73 -11.73
C LYS A 6 -4.92 -15.43 -11.87
N GLN A 7 -5.63 -14.35 -12.17
CA GLN A 7 -5.05 -13.02 -12.26
C GLN A 7 -4.32 -12.69 -10.93
N PRO A 8 -3.20 -11.97 -10.97
CA PRO A 8 -2.49 -11.60 -9.75
C PRO A 8 -3.41 -10.75 -8.87
N LEU A 9 -3.37 -11.00 -7.55
CA LEU A 9 -4.07 -10.17 -6.59
C LEU A 9 -3.44 -8.78 -6.55
N LYS A 10 -4.20 -7.75 -6.91
CA LYS A 10 -3.73 -6.38 -6.74
C LYS A 10 -3.70 -6.01 -5.25
N VAL A 11 -2.68 -5.27 -4.83
CA VAL A 11 -2.53 -4.77 -3.46
C VAL A 11 -2.16 -3.30 -3.53
N ILE A 12 -3.02 -2.41 -3.05
CA ILE A 12 -2.72 -0.98 -3.02
C ILE A 12 -1.77 -0.69 -1.85
N LEU A 13 -0.65 -0.03 -2.11
CA LEU A 13 0.32 0.34 -1.07
C LEU A 13 0.18 1.81 -0.69
N ASP A 14 -0.02 2.06 0.59
CA ASP A 14 0.00 3.39 1.18
C ASP A 14 1.44 3.92 1.36
N ALA A 15 1.60 5.25 1.39
CA ALA A 15 2.89 5.91 1.57
C ALA A 15 3.60 5.46 2.86
N ASN A 16 2.87 5.34 3.98
CA ASN A 16 3.45 4.90 5.24
C ASN A 16 3.92 3.44 5.21
N PHE A 17 3.28 2.60 4.38
CA PHE A 17 3.69 1.21 4.21
C PHE A 17 5.02 1.11 3.47
N LEU A 18 5.26 2.00 2.49
CA LEU A 18 6.52 2.07 1.76
C LEU A 18 7.72 2.54 2.62
N PHE A 19 7.48 3.07 3.82
CA PHE A 19 8.54 3.42 4.77
C PHE A 19 9.04 2.23 5.58
N VAL A 20 8.30 1.11 5.62
CA VAL A 20 8.64 -0.09 6.40
C VAL A 20 10.07 -0.59 6.16
N PRO A 21 10.59 -0.68 4.92
CA PRO A 21 11.96 -1.14 4.70
C PRO A 21 13.00 -0.27 5.39
N SER A 22 12.82 1.05 5.33
CA SER A 22 13.74 2.00 5.97
C SER A 22 13.62 2.01 7.50
N GLN A 23 12.44 1.70 8.04
CA GLN A 23 12.17 1.77 9.48
C GLN A 23 12.54 0.49 10.23
N PHE A 24 12.35 -0.66 9.58
CA PHE A 24 12.42 -1.96 10.25
C PHE A 24 13.39 -2.95 9.57
N GLY A 25 13.98 -2.58 8.42
CA GLY A 25 14.90 -3.45 7.70
C GLY A 25 14.21 -4.68 7.08
N LEU A 26 12.96 -4.53 6.65
CA LEU A 26 12.14 -5.60 6.08
C LEU A 26 11.95 -5.39 4.58
N ASP A 27 12.05 -6.47 3.79
CA ASP A 27 11.64 -6.42 2.39
C ASP A 27 10.12 -6.63 2.32
N ILE A 28 9.39 -5.55 1.99
CA ILE A 28 7.93 -5.61 1.95
C ILE A 28 7.41 -6.57 0.88
N TYR A 29 8.16 -6.77 -0.21
CA TYR A 29 7.69 -7.57 -1.34
C TYR A 29 7.81 -9.06 -1.04
N GLU A 30 8.90 -9.46 -0.40
CA GLU A 30 9.08 -10.83 0.09
C GLU A 30 8.06 -11.16 1.18
N GLU A 31 7.84 -10.26 2.13
CA GLU A 31 6.86 -10.47 3.21
C GLU A 31 5.41 -10.52 2.69
N LEU A 32 5.05 -9.69 1.71
CA LEU A 32 3.75 -9.75 1.04
C LEU A 32 3.58 -11.07 0.27
N SER A 33 4.63 -11.53 -0.41
CA SER A 33 4.62 -12.81 -1.13
C SER A 33 4.35 -13.98 -0.19
N GLN A 34 5.03 -14.01 0.97
CA GLN A 34 4.85 -15.03 2.00
C GLN A 34 3.44 -14.97 2.61
N LEU A 35 2.92 -13.78 2.92
CA LEU A 35 1.60 -13.58 3.51
C LEU A 35 0.48 -14.03 2.56
N LEU A 36 0.55 -13.62 1.29
CA LEU A 36 -0.52 -13.83 0.32
C LEU A 36 -0.52 -15.25 -0.25
N ASN A 37 0.64 -15.92 -0.25
CA ASN A 37 0.84 -17.27 -0.79
C ASN A 37 0.25 -17.47 -2.21
N ARG A 38 0.21 -16.39 -3.00
CA ARG A 38 -0.29 -16.34 -4.38
C ARG A 38 0.40 -15.21 -5.14
N ARG A 39 0.34 -15.24 -6.47
CA ARG A 39 0.81 -14.11 -7.28
C ARG A 39 0.02 -12.85 -6.92
N TYR A 40 0.73 -11.77 -6.71
CA TYR A 40 0.16 -10.47 -6.41
C TYR A 40 0.86 -9.38 -7.22
N GLU A 41 0.21 -8.24 -7.32
CA GLU A 41 0.70 -7.06 -8.02
C GLU A 41 0.62 -5.85 -7.08
N PRO A 42 1.74 -5.29 -6.63
CA PRO A 42 1.74 -4.08 -5.81
C PRO A 42 1.36 -2.88 -6.67
N ILE A 43 0.34 -2.13 -6.23
CA ILE A 43 -0.21 -0.97 -6.91
C ILE A 43 0.16 0.29 -6.14
N LEU A 44 0.67 1.29 -6.85
CA LEU A 44 0.82 2.65 -6.33
C LEU A 44 -0.11 3.60 -7.07
N LEU A 45 -0.94 4.30 -6.31
CA LEU A 45 -1.83 5.33 -6.88
C LEU A 45 -1.03 6.60 -7.16
N SER A 46 -1.34 7.30 -8.26
CA SER A 46 -0.66 8.57 -8.58
C SER A 46 -0.84 9.63 -7.50
N SER A 47 -1.98 9.61 -6.80
CA SER A 47 -2.22 10.42 -5.60
C SER A 47 -1.20 10.15 -4.48
N THR A 48 -0.95 8.88 -4.13
CA THR A 48 0.06 8.48 -3.12
C THR A 48 1.48 8.83 -3.57
N LYS A 49 1.78 8.70 -4.87
CA LYS A 49 3.06 9.13 -5.43
C LYS A 49 3.31 10.63 -5.21
N LYS A 50 2.31 11.47 -5.53
CA LYS A 50 2.39 12.93 -5.34
C LYS A 50 2.65 13.29 -3.88
N GLU A 51 2.02 12.58 -2.95
CA GLU A 51 2.27 12.75 -1.52
C GLU A 51 3.74 12.45 -1.16
N LEU A 52 4.27 11.30 -1.60
CA LEU A 52 5.67 10.92 -1.38
C LEU A 52 6.65 11.95 -1.98
N GLU A 53 6.39 12.42 -3.20
CA GLU A 53 7.20 13.45 -3.86
C GLU A 53 7.18 14.77 -3.07
N GLY A 54 6.02 15.16 -2.52
CA GLY A 54 5.91 16.32 -1.63
C GLY A 54 6.71 16.14 -0.34
N LEU A 55 6.60 14.99 0.32
CA LEU A 55 7.33 14.67 1.55
C LEU A 55 8.85 14.63 1.30
N ALA A 56 9.28 14.09 0.16
CA ALA A 56 10.69 13.95 -0.21
C ALA A 56 11.43 15.28 -0.37
N GLN A 57 10.72 16.41 -0.51
CA GLN A 57 11.33 17.74 -0.57
C GLN A 57 11.85 18.22 0.79
N SER A 58 11.42 17.61 1.90
CA SER A 58 11.89 17.99 3.23
C SER A 58 13.24 17.34 3.58
N SER A 59 14.13 18.07 4.25
CA SER A 59 15.40 17.50 4.76
C SER A 59 15.27 16.79 6.11
N ASN A 60 14.06 16.74 6.67
CA ASN A 60 13.78 16.09 7.95
C ASN A 60 13.81 14.55 7.82
N LYS A 61 13.60 13.85 8.95
CA LYS A 61 13.57 12.38 8.98
C LYS A 61 12.53 11.80 8.00
N ILE A 62 11.35 12.42 7.91
CA ILE A 62 10.25 11.96 7.06
C ILE A 62 10.62 12.11 5.58
N GLY A 63 11.24 13.22 5.17
CA GLY A 63 11.65 13.39 3.78
C GLY A 63 12.72 12.39 3.35
N LYS A 64 13.66 12.03 4.24
CA LYS A 64 14.60 10.91 3.97
C LYS A 64 13.88 9.58 3.79
N GLN A 65 12.84 9.32 4.57
CA GLN A 65 11.99 8.12 4.42
C GLN A 65 11.20 8.15 3.12
N ALA A 66 10.68 9.31 2.71
CA ALA A 66 9.96 9.50 1.46
C ALA A 66 10.84 9.26 0.23
N VAL A 67 12.09 9.74 0.24
CA VAL A 67 13.08 9.44 -0.82
C VAL A 67 13.31 7.93 -0.95
N LEU A 68 13.42 7.22 0.17
CA LEU A 68 13.54 5.75 0.15
C LEU A 68 12.23 5.09 -0.28
N GLY A 69 11.09 5.58 0.16
CA GLY A 69 9.76 5.11 -0.22
C GLY A 69 9.52 5.23 -1.73
N LEU A 70 9.97 6.31 -2.37
CA LEU A 70 9.93 6.48 -3.81
C LEU A 70 10.72 5.39 -4.53
N LYS A 71 11.94 5.06 -4.07
CA LYS A 71 12.73 3.94 -4.61
C LYS A 71 12.05 2.59 -4.43
N VAL A 72 11.46 2.36 -3.25
CA VAL A 72 10.68 1.15 -3.00
C VAL A 72 9.52 1.09 -3.99
N SER A 73 8.84 2.20 -4.23
CA SER A 73 7.67 2.28 -5.11
C SER A 73 7.95 2.03 -6.61
N GLU A 74 9.21 2.06 -7.05
CA GLU A 74 9.57 1.77 -8.46
C GLU A 74 9.22 0.34 -8.90
N ARG A 75 9.06 -0.59 -7.95
CA ARG A 75 8.60 -1.96 -8.22
C ARG A 75 7.07 -2.10 -8.25
N CYS A 76 6.32 -1.02 -8.02
CA CYS A 76 4.86 -1.02 -8.08
C CYS A 76 4.37 -0.71 -9.49
N SER A 77 3.23 -1.29 -9.84
CA SER A 77 2.45 -0.85 -11.00
C SER A 77 1.76 0.47 -10.66
N PHE A 78 2.02 1.49 -11.46
CA PHE A 78 1.42 2.82 -11.29
C PHE A 78 0.03 2.85 -11.89
N VAL A 79 -0.92 3.33 -11.10
CA VAL A 79 -2.30 3.57 -11.54
C VAL A 79 -2.58 5.05 -11.39
N ASP A 80 -2.97 5.68 -12.49
CA ASP A 80 -3.38 7.07 -12.45
C ASP A 80 -4.79 7.20 -11.86
N VAL A 81 -4.90 8.01 -10.82
CA VAL A 81 -6.17 8.32 -10.16
C VAL A 81 -6.18 9.77 -9.74
N ASP A 82 -7.20 10.48 -10.20
CA ASP A 82 -7.47 11.83 -9.75
C ASP A 82 -7.95 11.84 -8.29
N LYS A 83 -7.40 12.80 -7.56
CA LYS A 83 -7.86 13.21 -6.23
C LYS A 83 -8.88 14.32 -6.42
N ASN A 84 -10.09 14.16 -5.89
CA ASN A 84 -11.06 15.24 -5.88
C ASN A 84 -10.61 16.35 -4.90
N LEU A 85 -11.13 17.57 -5.07
CA LEU A 85 -10.73 18.74 -4.26
C LEU A 85 -10.95 18.53 -2.76
N ASP A 86 -12.05 17.89 -2.39
CA ASP A 86 -12.42 17.58 -1.01
C ASP A 86 -11.85 16.25 -0.49
N GLU A 87 -11.06 15.52 -1.29
CA GLU A 87 -10.46 14.25 -0.87
C GLU A 87 -9.06 14.44 -0.27
N THR A 88 -8.84 13.75 0.84
CA THR A 88 -7.50 13.44 1.35
C THR A 88 -6.88 12.30 0.54
N TYR A 89 -5.58 12.08 0.68
CA TYR A 89 -4.91 10.94 0.03
C TYR A 89 -5.47 9.61 0.52
N ASP A 90 -5.80 9.52 1.81
CA ASP A 90 -6.47 8.37 2.42
C ASP A 90 -7.87 8.12 1.82
N ASP A 91 -8.63 9.18 1.52
CA ASP A 91 -9.96 9.06 0.90
C ASP A 91 -9.88 8.39 -0.48
N VAL A 92 -8.88 8.77 -1.28
CA VAL A 92 -8.64 8.15 -2.59
C VAL A 92 -8.32 6.68 -2.43
N ILE A 93 -7.46 6.32 -1.46
CA ILE A 93 -7.11 4.92 -1.19
C ILE A 93 -8.36 4.12 -0.81
N VAL A 94 -9.18 4.62 0.12
CA VAL A 94 -10.42 3.96 0.55
C VAL A 94 -11.38 3.77 -0.62
N ARG A 95 -11.60 4.83 -1.42
CA ARG A 95 -12.48 4.79 -2.58
C ARG A 95 -12.02 3.75 -3.60
N VAL A 96 -10.78 3.85 -4.07
CA VAL A 96 -10.24 2.94 -5.11
C VAL A 96 -10.21 1.50 -4.61
N ALA A 97 -9.77 1.27 -3.38
CA ALA A 97 -9.71 -0.07 -2.81
C ALA A 97 -11.10 -0.70 -2.65
N SER A 98 -12.10 0.10 -2.25
CA SER A 98 -13.48 -0.33 -2.13
C SER A 98 -14.12 -0.62 -3.48
N GLU A 99 -13.87 0.22 -4.49
CA GLU A 99 -14.38 0.02 -5.86
C GLU A 99 -13.79 -1.25 -6.49
N TRP A 100 -12.52 -1.54 -6.23
CA TRP A 100 -11.81 -2.66 -6.84
C TRP A 100 -11.93 -3.96 -6.02
N GLY A 101 -12.32 -3.87 -4.75
CA GLY A 101 -12.37 -5.01 -3.83
C GLY A 101 -10.98 -5.59 -3.54
N VAL A 102 -9.95 -4.75 -3.45
CA VAL A 102 -8.55 -5.18 -3.32
C VAL A 102 -7.99 -4.83 -1.94
N PRO A 103 -7.06 -5.64 -1.39
CA PRO A 103 -6.41 -5.33 -0.13
C PRO A 103 -5.54 -4.07 -0.20
N VAL A 104 -5.42 -3.40 0.95
CA VAL A 104 -4.55 -2.21 1.12
C VAL A 104 -3.46 -2.49 2.15
N GLY A 105 -2.20 -2.22 1.81
CA GLY A 105 -1.09 -2.20 2.74
C GLY A 105 -0.98 -0.83 3.42
N THR A 106 -1.30 -0.75 4.71
CA THR A 106 -1.10 0.48 5.52
C THR A 106 -0.80 0.14 6.98
N ASN A 107 -0.01 1.00 7.63
CA ASN A 107 0.24 0.95 9.07
C ASN A 107 -0.54 2.02 9.85
N ASP A 108 -1.32 2.86 9.17
CA ASP A 108 -2.14 3.88 9.81
C ASP A 108 -3.40 3.27 10.43
N LYS A 109 -3.63 3.54 11.71
CA LYS A 109 -4.74 2.96 12.48
C LYS A 109 -6.09 3.54 12.09
N GLU A 110 -6.13 4.80 11.67
CA GLU A 110 -7.35 5.45 11.24
C GLU A 110 -7.77 4.94 9.87
N LEU A 111 -6.84 4.94 8.90
CA LEU A 111 -7.07 4.38 7.56
C LEU A 111 -7.49 2.90 7.65
N HIS A 112 -6.80 2.10 8.48
CA HIS A 112 -7.19 0.71 8.74
C HIS A 112 -8.67 0.61 9.16
N LYS A 113 -9.11 1.38 10.16
CA LYS A 113 -10.52 1.37 10.61
C LYS A 113 -11.48 1.76 9.49
N ARG A 114 -11.13 2.76 8.68
CA ARG A 114 -11.95 3.23 7.57
C ARG A 114 -12.11 2.15 6.49
N LEU A 115 -11.04 1.49 6.11
CA LEU A 115 -11.04 0.38 5.13
C LEU A 115 -11.88 -0.80 5.63
N ARG A 116 -11.74 -1.19 6.89
CA ARG A 116 -12.53 -2.28 7.48
C ARG A 116 -14.02 -1.97 7.53
N LYS A 117 -14.41 -0.71 7.76
CA LYS A 117 -15.83 -0.29 7.72
C LYS A 117 -16.47 -0.49 6.34
N VAL A 118 -15.70 -0.40 5.27
CA VAL A 118 -16.17 -0.61 3.88
C VAL A 118 -15.88 -2.03 3.37
N GLY A 119 -15.45 -2.95 4.26
CA GLY A 119 -15.20 -4.35 3.91
C GLY A 119 -13.88 -4.61 3.19
N VAL A 120 -13.02 -3.60 3.05
CA VAL A 120 -11.72 -3.74 2.38
C VAL A 120 -10.72 -4.48 3.31
N PRO A 121 -9.99 -5.51 2.82
CA PRO A 121 -8.96 -6.18 3.59
C PRO A 121 -7.73 -5.28 3.78
N VAL A 122 -7.10 -5.34 4.96
CA VAL A 122 -5.96 -4.49 5.31
C VAL A 122 -4.76 -5.32 5.68
N ILE A 123 -3.63 -5.04 5.05
CA ILE A 123 -2.32 -5.64 5.35
C ILE A 123 -1.51 -4.63 6.17
N PHE A 124 -0.96 -5.06 7.30
CA PHE A 124 -0.24 -4.18 8.22
C PHE A 124 0.92 -4.90 8.89
N LEU A 125 1.91 -4.14 9.35
CA LEU A 125 3.06 -4.66 10.09
C LEU A 125 2.70 -4.96 11.54
N ARG A 126 2.78 -6.24 11.92
CA ARG A 126 2.63 -6.67 13.31
C ARG A 126 3.98 -6.94 13.96
N GLN A 127 4.09 -6.52 15.22
CA GLN A 127 5.29 -6.76 16.06
C GLN A 127 6.60 -6.29 15.41
N LYS A 128 6.54 -5.35 14.45
CA LYS A 128 7.70 -4.82 13.71
C LYS A 128 8.52 -5.90 12.97
N ARG A 129 7.91 -7.05 12.66
CA ARG A 129 8.64 -8.22 12.16
C ARG A 129 7.94 -9.01 11.07
N ARG A 130 6.61 -8.96 10.99
CA ARG A 130 5.84 -9.75 10.01
C ARG A 130 4.60 -8.98 9.57
N PHE A 131 4.13 -9.21 8.36
CA PHE A 131 2.83 -8.72 7.93
C PHE A 131 1.70 -9.65 8.38
N GLU A 132 0.56 -9.05 8.68
CA GLU A 132 -0.71 -9.75 8.87
C GLU A 132 -1.79 -9.08 8.04
N MET A 133 -2.86 -9.83 7.77
CA MET A 133 -4.02 -9.36 7.06
C MET A 133 -5.24 -9.40 7.98
N ASP A 134 -5.98 -8.29 8.04
CA ASP A 134 -7.32 -8.23 8.64
C ASP A 134 -8.37 -8.17 7.53
N GLY A 135 -9.23 -9.20 7.45
CA GLY A 135 -10.18 -9.41 6.35
C GLY A 135 -9.84 -10.62 5.49
N ALA A 136 -10.68 -10.90 4.49
CA ALA A 136 -10.51 -12.02 3.55
C ALA A 136 -10.47 -11.50 2.11
N VAL A 137 -9.64 -12.15 1.26
CA VAL A 137 -9.35 -11.80 -0.15
C VAL A 137 -9.57 -12.97 -1.11
#